data_AF-A0A381VTT0-F1
#
_entry.id   AF-A0A381VTT0-F1
#
_cell.length_a   1.000
_cell.length_b   1.000
_cell.length_c   1.000
_cell.angle_alpha   90.00
_cell.angle_beta   90.00
_cell.angle_gamma   90.00
#
_symmetry.space_group_name_H-M   'P 1'
#
loop_
_entity.id
_entity.type
_entity.pdbx_description
1 polymer ?
#
loop_
_entity_poly.entity_id
_entity_poly.type
_entity_poly.pdbx_seq_one_letter_code
_entity_poly.pdbx_strand_id
1 'polypeptide(L)' 'MTKPEELVIRASQLVPALRERAGRTEKLRRIPKETVDDLHSTGLLRAAQPSRFGGMGLDLDVVFQI' A
#
# COMPACT_ATOMS: atom_id res chain seq x y z
N MET A 1 -13.95 -6.16 10.32
CA MET A 1 -12.81 -7.00 9.92
C MET A 1 -12.57 -6.73 8.45
N THR A 2 -11.49 -6.04 8.10
CA THR A 2 -11.16 -5.73 6.70
C THR A 2 -10.83 -7.04 6.00
N LYS A 3 -11.49 -7.30 4.86
CA LYS A 3 -11.27 -8.53 4.12
C LYS A 3 -10.07 -8.38 3.17
N PRO A 4 -9.29 -9.44 2.90
CA PRO A 4 -8.16 -9.37 1.98
C PRO A 4 -8.51 -8.80 0.61
N GLU A 5 -9.69 -9.14 0.07
CA GLU A 5 -10.16 -8.64 -1.22
C GLU A 5 -10.29 -7.10 -1.26
N GLU A 6 -10.64 -6.48 -0.13
CA GLU A 6 -10.75 -5.02 -0.03
C GLU A 6 -9.38 -4.34 -0.12
N LEU A 7 -8.34 -4.97 0.42
CA LEU A 7 -6.97 -4.46 0.33
C LEU A 7 -6.42 -4.59 -1.10
N VAL A 8 -6.70 -5.69 -1.78
CA VAL A 8 -6.36 -5.88 -3.21
C VAL A 8 -7.01 -4.78 -4.06
N ILE A 9 -8.27 -4.43 -3.81
CA ILE A 9 -8.96 -3.35 -4.53
C ILE A 9 -8.27 -2.01 -4.27
N ARG A 10 -7.94 -1.67 -3.03
CA ARG A 10 -7.24 -0.43 -2.68
C ARG A 10 -5.85 -0.37 -3.33
N ALA A 11 -5.10 -1.48 -3.34
CA ALA A 11 -3.81 -1.56 -4.02
C ALA A 11 -3.96 -1.35 -5.54
N SER A 12 -4.96 -1.99 -6.14
CA SER A 12 -5.25 -1.87 -7.58
C SER A 12 -5.58 -0.43 -8.00
N GLN A 13 -6.25 0.34 -7.13
CA GLN A 13 -6.58 1.75 -7.39
C GLN A 13 -5.34 2.66 -7.45
N LEU A 14 -4.20 2.26 -6.88
CA LEU A 14 -2.95 3.03 -6.97
C LEU A 14 -2.23 2.85 -8.30
N VAL A 15 -2.49 1.76 -9.04
CA VAL A 15 -1.75 1.38 -10.25
C VAL A 15 -1.64 2.52 -11.28
N PRO A 16 -2.71 3.27 -11.63
CA PRO A 16 -2.61 4.36 -12.60
C PRO A 16 -1.65 5.47 -12.16
N ALA A 17 -1.76 5.93 -10.90
CA ALA A 17 -0.91 6.98 -10.34
C ALA A 17 0.55 6.53 -10.23
N LEU A 18 0.79 5.27 -9.85
CA LEU A 18 2.14 4.70 -9.79
C LEU A 18 2.79 4.63 -11.18
N ARG A 19 2.04 4.24 -12.21
CA ARG A 19 2.52 4.20 -13.60
C ARG A 19 2.91 5.59 -14.09
N GLU A 20 2.07 6.60 -13.85
CA GLU A 20 2.35 7.98 -14.22
C GLU A 20 3.64 8.50 -13.56
N ARG A 21 3.87 8.15 -12.29
CA ARG A 21 5.00 8.64 -11.49
C ARG A 21 6.27 7.79 -11.61
N ALA A 22 6.24 6.67 -12.33
CA ALA A 22 7.36 5.72 -12.42
C ALA A 22 8.64 6.40 -12.94
N GLY A 23 8.58 7.06 -14.10
CA GLY A 23 9.74 7.74 -14.68
C GLY A 23 10.28 8.89 -13.82
N ARG A 24 9.43 9.57 -13.05
CA ARG A 24 9.87 10.60 -12.08
C ARG A 24 10.62 9.96 -10.91
N THR A 25 10.13 8.81 -10.42
CA THR A 25 10.75 8.06 -9.32
C THR A 25 12.18 7.64 -9.68
N GLU A 26 12.37 7.14 -10.91
CA GLU A 26 13.69 6.73 -11.41
C GLU A 26 14.67 7.90 -11.48
N LYS A 27 14.25 9.03 -12.07
CA LYS A 27 15.09 10.24 -12.20
C LYS A 27 15.47 10.81 -10.84
N LEU A 28 14.53 10.84 -9.89
CA LEU A 28 14.78 11.34 -8.54
C LEU A 28 15.61 10.38 -7.68
N ARG A 29 15.73 9.11 -8.08
CA ARG A 29 16.32 8.02 -7.26
C ARG A 29 15.66 7.93 -5.88
N ARG A 30 14.39 8.32 -5.80
CA ARG A 30 13.61 8.45 -4.57
C ARG A 30 12.13 8.40 -4.91
N ILE A 31 11.34 7.74 -4.06
CA ILE A 31 9.88 7.71 -4.17
C ILE A 31 9.33 9.13 -3.91
N PRO A 32 8.54 9.71 -4.83
CA PRO A 32 7.86 10.98 -4.61
C PRO A 32 7.00 10.95 -3.34
N LYS A 33 6.97 12.07 -2.60
CA LYS A 33 6.22 12.17 -1.34
C LYS A 33 4.74 11.81 -1.52
N GLU A 34 4.11 12.30 -2.59
CA GLU A 34 2.72 11.98 -2.95
C GLU A 34 2.45 10.47 -3.07
N THR A 35 3.40 9.68 -3.59
CA THR A 35 3.26 8.21 -3.65
C THR A 35 3.32 7.57 -2.26
N VAL A 36 4.19 8.06 -1.38
CA VAL A 36 4.26 7.59 0.01
C VAL A 36 2.99 7.95 0.77
N ASP A 37 2.47 9.15 0.57
CA ASP A 37 1.23 9.62 1.19
C ASP A 37 0.03 8.79 0.71
N ASP A 38 -0.06 8.47 -0.58
CA ASP A 38 -1.08 7.58 -1.15
C ASP A 38 -1.00 6.16 -0.56
N LEU A 39 0.21 5.58 -0.43
CA LEU A 39 0.40 4.28 0.22
C LEU A 39 -0.05 4.29 1.69
N HIS A 40 0.17 5.39 2.42
CA HIS A 40 -0.33 5.53 3.78
C HIS A 40 -1.86 5.66 3.83
N SER A 41 -2.46 6.42 2.91
CA SER A 41 -3.91 6.68 2.92
C SER A 41 -4.74 5.42 2.64
N THR A 42 -4.22 4.48 1.84
CA THR A 42 -4.86 3.17 1.62
C THR A 42 -4.87 2.25 2.85
N GLY A 43 -3.95 2.48 3.80
CA GLY A 43 -3.74 1.63 4.97
C GLY A 43 -2.98 0.32 4.67
N LEU A 44 -2.51 0.09 3.44
CA LEU A 44 -1.81 -1.13 3.02
C LEU A 44 -0.57 -1.43 3.86
N LEU A 45 0.19 -0.37 4.21
CA LEU A 45 1.41 -0.49 5.01
C LEU A 45 1.17 -0.95 6.47
N ARG A 46 -0.10 -1.09 6.87
CA ARG A 46 -0.50 -1.54 8.22
C ARG A 46 -1.13 -2.94 8.22
N ALA A 47 -1.10 -3.66 7.09
CA ALA A 47 -1.74 -4.97 6.96
C ALA A 47 -1.16 -6.00 7.96
N ALA A 48 0.16 -6.19 7.96
CA ALA A 48 0.85 -7.11 8.89
C ALA A 48 1.05 -6.54 10.31
N GLN A 49 0.85 -5.22 10.49
CA GLN A 49 1.15 -4.58 11.77
C GLN A 49 0.18 -5.09 12.85
N PRO A 50 0.66 -5.51 14.04
CA PRO A 50 -0.21 -5.99 15.11
C PRO A 50 -1.28 -4.97 15.51
N SER A 51 -2.49 -5.44 15.83
CA SER A 51 -3.63 -4.58 16.18
C SER A 51 -3.35 -3.69 17.39
N ARG A 52 -2.52 -4.14 18.35
CA ARG A 52 -2.08 -3.33 19.50
C ARG A 52 -1.31 -2.06 19.13
N PHE A 53 -0.81 -1.98 17.90
CA PHE A 53 -0.14 -0.79 17.34
C PHE A 53 -1.00 -0.07 16.29
N GLY A 54 -2.30 -0.40 16.21
CA GLY A 54 -3.23 0.21 15.26
C GLY A 54 -3.12 -0.31 13.82
N GLY A 55 -2.63 -1.55 13.65
CA GLY A 55 -2.64 -2.27 12.39
C GLY A 55 -3.76 -3.31 12.27
N MET A 56 -3.76 -4.08 11.19
CA MET A 56 -4.79 -5.08 10.91
C MET A 56 -4.44 -6.49 11.44
N GLY A 57 -3.17 -6.75 11.75
CA GLY A 57 -2.71 -8.03 12.30
C GLY A 57 -2.91 -9.21 11.37
N LEU A 58 -2.86 -8.99 10.05
CA LEU A 58 -3.00 -10.06 9.05
C LEU A 58 -1.72 -10.88 8.98
N ASP A 59 -1.89 -12.19 8.79
CA ASP A 59 -0.78 -13.10 8.53
C ASP A 59 -0.09 -12.78 7.19
N LEU A 60 1.20 -13.12 7.10
CA LEU A 60 2.01 -12.73 5.94
C LEU A 60 1.55 -13.40 4.64
N ASP A 61 1.04 -14.62 4.70
CA ASP A 61 0.46 -15.33 3.56
C ASP A 61 -0.68 -14.52 2.93
N VAL A 62 -1.55 -13.93 3.74
CA VAL A 62 -2.61 -13.03 3.31
C VAL A 62 -2.03 -11.74 2.74
N VAL A 63 -1.02 -11.14 3.39
CA VAL A 63 -0.41 -9.88 2.94
C VAL A 63 0.25 -10.01 1.57
N PHE A 64 0.85 -11.15 1.25
CA PHE A 64 1.45 -11.40 -0.06
C PHE A 64 0.44 -11.68 -1.19
N GLN A 65 -0.84 -11.83 -0.87
CA GLN A 65 -1.92 -11.92 -1.87
C GLN A 65 -2.52 -10.55 -2.23
N ILE A 66 -2.11 -9.49 -1.52
CA ILE A 66 -2.52 -8.10 -1.78
C ILE A 66 -1.69 -7.53 -2.92
#